data_AF-A0A7X8WMN9-F1
#
_entry.id   AF-A0A7X8WMN9-F1
#
_cell.length_a   1.000
_cell.length_b   1.000
_cell.length_c   1.000
_cell.angle_alpha   90.00
_cell.angle_beta   90.00
_cell.angle_gamma   90.00
#
_symmetry.space_group_name_H-M   'P 1'
#
loop_
_entity.id
_entity.type
_entity.pdbx_description
1 polymer ?
#
loop_
_entity_poly.entity_id
_entity_poly.type
_entity_poly.pdbx_seq_one_letter_code
_entity_poly.pdbx_strand_id
1 'polypeptide(L)'
;QFEFIKDILLSDTLVPDIFLSDIMPRLPSDTVKIYLYCVFLCKYSKEALPEDLAAKLDLSIDAVKASFVLLEQEGLILHTPKLISLTNIKEKTLSKIYNRKTTSDPNPKEKQTKANIKRNQCIDSINKMFFQGLMSPSWYTAIDNWFLNYRFDEDVMVSLFKYCYDNNALNVKYIGKVAATWASKNITNHWELEKYIEARENTKEIGKKIAISLRLGKNLTAYEEKHLETWLDEYGYDMPIIEEALKLTVGKSTPFKYAHSILTNWHKEGIENIGQLKAYLEASTTSRKGTSSRTPSKAPRRDNFQQRNYDDDIFNKLEQQSTNRKENGA
;
A
#
# COMPACT_ATOMS: atom_id res chain seq x y z
N GLN A 1 64.21 -1.79 9.73
CA GLN A 1 63.28 -0.99 8.89
C GLN A 1 62.10 -1.88 8.57
N PHE A 2 60.88 -1.44 8.87
CA PHE A 2 59.67 -2.09 8.36
C PHE A 2 59.26 -1.34 7.10
N GLU A 3 59.41 -1.98 5.95
CA GLU A 3 58.91 -1.45 4.68
C GLU A 3 57.54 -2.07 4.39
N PHE A 4 56.55 -1.20 4.23
CA PHE A 4 55.24 -1.57 3.72
C PHE A 4 55.36 -1.64 2.20
N ILE A 5 55.35 -2.85 1.64
CA ILE A 5 55.27 -3.04 0.18
C ILE A 5 53.88 -2.58 -0.25
N LYS A 6 53.77 -1.34 -0.74
CA LYS A 6 52.60 -0.91 -1.50
C LYS A 6 52.64 -1.67 -2.82
N ASP A 7 51.65 -2.53 -3.05
CA ASP A 7 51.41 -3.08 -4.38
C ASP A 7 50.99 -1.89 -5.28
N ILE A 8 51.92 -1.37 -6.09
CA ILE A 8 51.75 -0.11 -6.83
C ILE A 8 50.70 -0.24 -7.95
N LEU A 9 50.42 -1.47 -8.40
CA LEU A 9 49.54 -1.76 -9.54
C LEU A 9 48.06 -1.93 -9.17
N LEU A 10 47.77 -2.43 -7.97
CA LEU A 10 46.41 -2.77 -7.54
C LEU A 10 46.08 -2.01 -6.27
N SER A 11 45.07 -1.15 -6.32
CA SER A 11 44.72 -0.30 -5.19
C SER A 11 43.20 -0.24 -5.00
N ASP A 12 42.75 -0.32 -3.76
CA ASP A 12 41.32 -0.35 -3.45
C ASP A 12 40.76 1.04 -3.15
N THR A 13 39.47 1.21 -3.44
CA THR A 13 38.70 2.40 -3.05
C THR A 13 37.64 1.98 -2.05
N LEU A 14 37.80 2.43 -0.79
CA LEU A 14 36.86 2.10 0.27
C LEU A 14 35.58 2.92 0.12
N VAL A 15 34.44 2.22 0.11
CA VAL A 15 33.12 2.83 0.08
C VAL A 15 32.45 2.57 1.43
N PRO A 16 31.88 3.58 2.10
CA PRO A 16 31.17 3.36 3.36
C PRO A 16 29.97 2.43 3.20
N ASP A 17 29.85 1.41 4.07
CA ASP A 17 28.71 0.47 4.03
C ASP A 17 27.36 1.17 4.11
N ILE A 18 27.27 2.27 4.86
CA ILE A 18 26.05 3.08 4.97
C ILE A 18 25.62 3.68 3.62
N PHE A 19 26.57 3.96 2.72
CA PHE A 19 26.24 4.35 1.36
C PHE A 19 25.63 3.16 0.62
N LEU A 20 26.25 1.97 0.71
CA LEU A 20 25.79 0.76 0.03
C LEU A 20 24.40 0.31 0.53
N SER A 21 24.12 0.44 1.82
CA SER A 21 22.89 -0.05 2.44
C SER A 21 21.73 0.94 2.38
N ASP A 22 21.93 2.24 2.69
CA ASP A 22 20.85 3.23 2.79
C ASP A 22 20.67 4.11 1.54
N ILE A 23 21.75 4.40 0.81
CA ILE A 23 21.76 5.50 -0.15
C ILE A 23 21.79 4.97 -1.59
N MET A 24 22.72 4.07 -1.89
CA MET A 24 22.91 3.46 -3.21
C MET A 24 21.62 2.85 -3.79
N PRO A 25 20.78 2.11 -3.04
CA PRO A 25 19.57 1.49 -3.62
C PRO A 25 18.52 2.49 -4.11
N ARG A 26 18.62 3.76 -3.69
CA ARG A 26 17.67 4.84 -4.05
C ARG A 26 18.17 5.67 -5.24
N LEU A 27 19.44 5.54 -5.63
CA LEU A 27 20.08 6.36 -6.65
C LEU A 27 20.00 5.72 -8.04
N PRO A 28 19.88 6.52 -9.12
CA PRO A 28 20.04 6.01 -10.49
C PRO A 28 21.43 5.42 -10.74
N SER A 29 21.52 4.45 -11.65
CA SER A 29 22.78 3.76 -12.00
C SER A 29 23.92 4.71 -12.34
N ASP A 30 23.61 5.74 -13.14
CA ASP A 30 24.61 6.70 -13.62
C ASP A 30 25.12 7.57 -12.48
N THR A 31 24.23 7.92 -11.55
CA THR A 31 24.57 8.70 -10.36
C THR A 31 25.46 7.91 -9.40
N VAL A 32 25.18 6.60 -9.22
CA VAL A 32 26.05 5.70 -8.45
C VAL A 32 27.43 5.58 -9.10
N LYS A 33 27.49 5.39 -10.42
CA LYS A 33 28.74 5.31 -11.18
C LYS A 33 29.59 6.57 -11.00
N ILE A 34 28.98 7.74 -11.14
CA ILE A 34 29.64 9.03 -10.95
C ILE A 34 30.15 9.18 -9.51
N TYR A 35 29.34 8.85 -8.51
CA TYR A 35 29.73 8.96 -7.10
C TYR A 35 30.93 8.07 -6.77
N LEU A 36 30.91 6.80 -7.17
CA LEU A 36 32.03 5.88 -6.95
C LEU A 36 33.32 6.37 -7.61
N TYR A 37 33.21 6.94 -8.81
CA TYR A 37 34.36 7.53 -9.50
C TYR A 37 34.88 8.78 -8.79
N CYS A 38 34.00 9.62 -8.24
CA CYS A 38 34.40 10.76 -7.41
C CYS A 38 35.14 10.31 -6.13
N VAL A 39 34.66 9.25 -5.46
CA VAL A 39 35.36 8.65 -4.30
C VAL A 39 36.76 8.18 -4.69
N PHE A 40 36.90 7.56 -5.87
CA PHE A 40 38.20 7.18 -6.42
C PHE A 40 39.09 8.40 -6.69
N LEU A 41 38.58 9.47 -7.33
CA LEU A 41 39.38 10.68 -7.61
C LEU A 41 39.85 11.39 -6.34
N CYS A 42 39.02 11.43 -5.30
CA CYS A 42 39.38 12.03 -4.02
C CYS A 42 40.57 11.31 -3.34
N LYS A 43 40.72 9.99 -3.52
CA LYS A 43 41.91 9.24 -3.03
C LYS A 43 43.22 9.82 -3.58
N TYR A 44 43.21 10.36 -4.79
CA TYR A 44 44.37 10.93 -5.47
C TYR A 44 44.39 12.46 -5.44
N SER A 45 43.49 13.09 -4.68
CA SER A 45 43.34 14.56 -4.64
C SER A 45 43.12 15.18 -6.03
N LYS A 46 42.42 14.46 -6.92
CA LYS A 46 42.07 14.95 -8.26
C LYS A 46 40.70 15.63 -8.26
N GLU A 47 40.57 16.62 -9.13
CA GLU A 47 39.32 17.32 -9.37
C GLU A 47 38.36 16.49 -10.23
N ALA A 48 37.06 16.71 -10.04
CA ALA A 48 35.99 16.00 -10.71
C ALA A 48 35.22 16.96 -11.64
N LEU A 49 35.86 17.36 -12.75
CA LEU A 49 35.23 18.24 -13.74
C LEU A 49 34.10 17.50 -14.47
N PRO A 50 32.93 18.12 -14.68
CA PRO A 50 31.81 17.48 -15.38
C PRO A 50 32.17 16.93 -16.77
N GLU A 51 33.01 17.66 -17.51
CA GLU A 51 33.45 17.31 -18.86
C GLU A 51 34.34 16.06 -18.86
N ASP A 52 35.29 15.98 -17.92
CA ASP A 52 36.19 14.84 -17.76
C ASP A 52 35.42 13.59 -17.33
N LEU A 53 34.46 13.75 -16.42
CA LEU A 53 33.60 12.67 -15.97
C LEU A 53 32.72 12.14 -17.11
N ALA A 54 32.13 13.04 -17.91
CA ALA A 54 31.31 12.69 -19.06
C ALA A 54 32.12 11.85 -20.06
N ALA A 55 33.32 12.33 -20.43
CA ALA A 55 34.20 11.62 -21.35
C ALA A 55 34.70 10.28 -20.80
N LYS A 56 35.02 10.21 -19.50
CA LYS A 56 35.62 9.02 -18.89
C LYS A 56 34.61 7.92 -18.56
N LEU A 57 33.38 8.30 -18.22
CA LEU A 57 32.31 7.38 -17.82
C LEU A 57 31.35 7.03 -18.97
N ASP A 58 31.59 7.60 -20.16
CA ASP A 58 30.75 7.47 -21.36
C ASP A 58 29.30 7.92 -21.07
N LEU A 59 29.17 9.14 -20.56
CA LEU A 59 27.91 9.78 -20.18
C LEU A 59 27.78 11.16 -20.83
N SER A 60 26.57 11.65 -21.01
CA SER A 60 26.36 13.04 -21.45
C SER A 60 26.67 14.03 -20.33
N ILE A 61 27.13 15.23 -20.69
CA ILE A 61 27.41 16.30 -19.73
C ILE A 61 26.14 16.66 -18.92
N ASP A 62 24.99 16.64 -19.56
CA ASP A 62 23.70 16.90 -18.90
C ASP A 62 23.36 15.83 -17.87
N ALA A 63 23.64 14.55 -18.16
CA ALA A 63 23.46 13.47 -17.20
C ALA A 63 24.39 13.64 -15.98
N VAL A 64 25.65 14.02 -16.21
CA VAL A 64 26.61 14.29 -15.12
C VAL A 64 26.14 15.45 -14.24
N LYS A 65 25.71 16.55 -14.84
CA LYS A 65 25.17 17.71 -14.10
C LYS A 65 23.90 17.35 -13.31
N ALA A 66 22.98 16.59 -13.91
CA ALA A 66 21.79 16.10 -13.22
C ALA A 66 22.14 15.19 -12.03
N SER A 67 23.13 14.31 -12.21
CA SER A 67 23.65 13.46 -11.13
C SER A 67 24.28 14.28 -9.99
N PHE A 68 25.01 15.36 -10.28
CA PHE A 68 25.55 16.24 -9.23
C PHE A 68 24.45 16.88 -8.39
N VAL A 69 23.36 17.35 -9.02
CA VAL A 69 22.20 17.87 -8.29
C VAL A 69 21.60 16.80 -7.37
N LEU A 70 21.45 15.56 -7.84
CA LEU A 70 20.93 14.46 -7.02
C LEU A 70 21.87 14.08 -5.87
N LEU A 71 23.18 14.04 -6.11
CA LEU A 71 24.18 13.77 -5.07
C LEU A 71 24.22 14.87 -4.01
N GLU A 72 24.01 16.12 -4.40
CA GLU A 72 23.89 17.25 -3.48
C GLU A 72 22.59 17.19 -2.67
N GLN A 73 21.47 16.79 -3.27
CA GLN A 73 20.19 16.59 -2.56
C GLN A 73 20.26 15.48 -1.50
N GLU A 74 20.92 14.35 -1.80
CA GLU A 74 21.22 13.32 -0.78
C GLU A 74 22.34 13.78 0.19
N GLY A 75 23.01 14.89 -0.14
CA GLY A 75 24.10 15.53 0.59
C GLY A 75 25.31 14.62 0.74
N LEU A 76 25.64 13.93 -0.35
CA LEU A 76 26.84 13.14 -0.57
C LEU A 76 28.02 14.00 -1.04
N ILE A 77 27.72 15.09 -1.75
CA ILE A 77 28.69 16.09 -2.20
C ILE A 77 28.24 17.48 -1.76
N LEU A 78 29.19 18.41 -1.69
CA LEU A 78 28.94 19.85 -1.64
C LEU A 78 29.55 20.46 -2.91
N HIS A 79 28.73 21.16 -3.68
CA HIS A 79 29.16 21.78 -4.92
C HIS A 79 29.47 23.27 -4.67
N THR A 80 30.75 23.61 -4.62
CA THR A 80 31.21 25.01 -4.62
C THR A 80 31.63 25.37 -6.04
N PRO A 81 31.45 26.62 -6.54
CA PRO A 81 31.81 27.02 -7.91
C PRO A 81 33.28 26.76 -8.34
N LYS A 82 34.16 26.36 -7.42
CA LYS A 82 35.56 26.01 -7.70
C LYS A 82 35.95 24.59 -7.28
N LEU A 83 35.13 23.89 -6.50
CA LEU A 83 35.52 22.59 -5.94
C LEU A 83 34.30 21.75 -5.56
N ILE A 84 34.38 20.45 -5.84
CA ILE A 84 33.43 19.44 -5.38
C ILE A 84 34.07 18.70 -4.22
N SER A 85 33.51 18.84 -3.02
CA SER A 85 33.98 18.11 -1.85
C SER A 85 33.01 17.00 -1.48
N LEU A 86 33.53 15.79 -1.25
CA LEU A 86 32.76 14.68 -0.70
C LEU A 86 32.41 14.95 0.75
N THR A 87 31.14 14.75 1.10
CA THR A 87 30.66 14.85 2.47
C THR A 87 31.02 13.58 3.24
N ASN A 88 31.52 13.72 4.48
CA ASN A 88 31.73 12.58 5.36
C ASN A 88 30.39 12.01 5.84
N ILE A 89 29.90 11.00 5.13
CA ILE A 89 28.59 10.38 5.38
C ILE A 89 28.53 9.77 6.79
N LYS A 90 29.63 9.19 7.29
CA LYS A 90 29.69 8.57 8.62
C LYS A 90 29.52 9.61 9.73
N GLU A 91 30.14 10.77 9.58
CA GLU A 91 30.02 11.87 10.54
C GLU A 91 28.64 12.54 10.47
N LYS A 92 28.08 12.69 9.27
CA LYS A 92 26.72 13.18 9.08
C LYS A 92 25.66 12.26 9.72
N THR A 93 25.84 10.95 9.65
CA THR A 93 24.93 10.02 10.32
C THR A 93 25.16 9.97 11.82
N LEU A 94 26.41 10.02 12.28
CA LEU A 94 26.76 10.12 13.70
C LEU A 94 26.12 11.37 14.33
N SER A 95 26.33 12.55 13.74
CA SER A 95 25.77 13.81 14.24
C SER A 95 24.24 13.80 14.30
N LYS A 96 23.54 13.22 13.31
CA LYS A 96 22.08 13.01 13.39
C LYS A 96 21.66 12.14 14.57
N ILE A 97 22.40 11.08 14.86
CA ILE A 97 22.11 10.17 15.98
C ILE A 97 22.38 10.87 17.32
N TYR A 98 23.48 11.60 17.46
CA TYR A 98 23.84 12.28 18.71
C TYR A 98 23.01 13.53 18.98
N ASN A 99 22.74 14.38 17.97
CA ASN A 99 21.91 15.57 18.15
C ASN A 99 20.45 15.21 18.49
N ARG A 100 19.95 14.07 17.99
CA ARG A 100 18.63 13.55 18.38
C ARG A 100 18.59 13.10 19.85
N LYS A 101 19.73 12.71 20.43
CA LYS A 101 19.86 12.31 21.84
C LYS A 101 20.03 13.51 22.79
N THR A 102 20.48 14.68 22.32
CA THR A 102 20.66 15.86 23.18
C THR A 102 19.38 16.70 23.33
N THR A 103 18.42 16.61 22.40
CA THR A 103 17.10 17.27 22.54
C THR A 103 16.05 16.38 23.21
N SER A 104 16.40 15.15 23.61
CA SER A 104 15.52 14.22 24.33
C SER A 104 16.32 13.50 25.40
N ASP A 105 16.30 14.11 26.59
CA ASP A 105 16.86 13.66 27.88
C ASP A 105 18.40 13.55 28.06
N PRO A 106 18.94 14.11 29.17
CA PRO A 106 20.37 14.09 29.48
C PRO A 106 20.72 12.84 30.30
N ASN A 107 20.71 11.63 29.71
CA ASN A 107 21.42 10.50 30.32
C ASN A 107 21.76 9.37 29.32
N PRO A 108 23.01 9.26 28.84
CA PRO A 108 23.45 8.16 27.97
C PRO A 108 23.69 6.83 28.71
N LYS A 109 23.32 6.73 29.99
CA LYS A 109 23.59 5.58 30.89
C LYS A 109 22.32 5.01 31.54
N GLU A 110 21.18 5.05 30.87
CA GLU A 110 19.95 4.45 31.41
C GLU A 110 19.94 2.93 31.24
N LYS A 111 20.48 2.26 32.26
CA LYS A 111 20.15 0.94 32.81
C LYS A 111 19.85 -0.18 31.79
N GLN A 112 20.70 -1.20 31.83
CA GLN A 112 20.45 -2.57 31.37
C GLN A 112 19.22 -3.18 32.07
N THR A 113 18.04 -2.68 31.75
CA THR A 113 16.77 -3.25 32.20
C THR A 113 16.51 -4.50 31.37
N LYS A 114 15.91 -5.55 31.96
CA LYS A 114 15.56 -6.78 31.24
C LYS A 114 14.80 -6.52 29.92
N ALA A 115 13.96 -5.47 29.90
CA ALA A 115 13.25 -5.00 28.71
C ALA A 115 14.19 -4.53 27.58
N ASN A 116 15.28 -3.82 27.90
CA ASN A 116 16.26 -3.38 26.90
C ASN A 116 17.04 -4.56 26.32
N ILE A 117 17.35 -5.58 27.13
CA ILE A 117 18.01 -6.81 26.67
C ILE A 117 17.12 -7.56 25.68
N LYS A 118 15.84 -7.77 26.04
CA LYS A 118 14.87 -8.42 25.15
C LYS A 118 14.68 -7.66 23.84
N ARG A 119 14.58 -6.32 23.90
CA ARG A 119 14.50 -5.47 22.70
C ARG A 119 15.71 -5.65 21.79
N ASN A 120 16.93 -5.61 22.34
CA ASN A 120 18.14 -5.80 21.54
C ASN A 120 18.18 -7.20 20.90
N GLN A 121 17.81 -8.25 21.65
CA GLN A 121 17.70 -9.61 21.12
C GLN A 121 16.67 -9.74 19.99
N CYS A 122 15.54 -9.03 20.12
CA CYS A 122 14.51 -8.96 19.08
C CYS A 122 15.07 -8.30 17.81
N ILE A 123 15.73 -7.14 17.94
CA ILE A 123 16.36 -6.44 16.82
C ILE A 123 17.41 -7.32 16.13
N ASP A 124 18.25 -8.01 16.89
CA ASP A 124 19.25 -8.94 16.36
C ASP A 124 18.61 -10.12 15.61
N SER A 125 17.49 -10.63 16.11
CA SER A 125 16.73 -11.70 15.46
C SER A 125 16.13 -11.21 14.14
N ILE A 126 15.54 -10.01 14.12
CA ILE A 126 15.03 -9.37 12.90
C ILE A 126 16.15 -9.18 11.88
N ASN A 127 17.32 -8.69 12.30
CA ASN A 127 18.47 -8.50 11.43
C ASN A 127 18.91 -9.82 10.77
N LYS A 128 19.04 -10.90 11.56
CA LYS A 128 19.42 -12.21 11.03
C LYS A 128 18.37 -12.81 10.11
N MET A 129 17.09 -12.74 10.49
CA MET A 129 16.00 -13.39 9.74
C MET A 129 15.67 -12.68 8.42
N PHE A 130 15.62 -11.35 8.41
CA PHE A 130 15.07 -10.59 7.29
C PHE A 130 16.12 -9.78 6.51
N PHE A 131 17.30 -9.54 7.09
CA PHE A 131 18.35 -8.72 6.49
C PHE A 131 19.69 -9.45 6.33
N GLN A 132 19.72 -10.77 6.57
CA GLN A 132 20.93 -11.60 6.47
C GLN A 132 22.09 -11.10 7.35
N GLY A 133 21.78 -10.36 8.42
CA GLY A 133 22.78 -9.72 9.29
C GLY A 133 23.28 -8.35 8.82
N LEU A 134 22.86 -7.87 7.65
CA LEU A 134 23.29 -6.61 7.04
C LEU A 134 22.18 -5.54 7.09
N MET A 135 21.57 -5.36 8.26
CA MET A 135 20.61 -4.28 8.47
C MET A 135 21.31 -2.93 8.54
N SER A 136 20.78 -1.95 7.80
CA SER A 136 21.31 -0.60 7.77
C SER A 136 21.02 0.20 9.06
N PRO A 137 21.88 1.15 9.49
CA PRO A 137 21.66 1.95 10.71
C PRO A 137 20.32 2.68 10.78
N SER A 138 19.77 3.10 9.64
CA SER A 138 18.45 3.76 9.58
C SER A 138 17.32 2.87 10.13
N TRP A 139 17.38 1.56 9.91
CA TRP A 139 16.39 0.60 10.37
C TRP A 139 16.32 0.48 11.88
N TYR A 140 17.46 0.49 12.56
CA TYR A 140 17.51 0.46 14.02
C TYR A 140 16.73 1.63 14.62
N THR A 141 16.93 2.83 14.07
CA THR A 141 16.17 4.00 14.53
C THR A 141 14.68 3.91 14.23
N ALA A 142 14.28 3.30 13.11
CA ALA A 142 12.87 3.10 12.77
C ALA A 142 12.21 2.08 13.71
N ILE A 143 12.89 0.97 13.98
CA ILE A 143 12.46 -0.09 14.89
C ILE A 143 12.30 0.47 16.32
N ASP A 144 13.27 1.24 16.81
CA ASP A 144 13.17 1.89 18.12
C ASP A 144 11.95 2.83 18.18
N ASN A 145 11.69 3.61 17.12
CA ASN A 145 10.50 4.48 17.09
C ASN A 145 9.20 3.67 17.14
N TRP A 146 9.12 2.51 16.49
CA TRP A 146 7.92 1.67 16.53
C TRP A 146 7.72 1.05 17.92
N PHE A 147 8.79 0.58 18.57
CA PHE A 147 8.73 0.13 19.96
C PHE A 147 8.24 1.23 20.91
N LEU A 148 8.76 2.46 20.77
CA LEU A 148 8.42 3.58 21.67
C LEU A 148 7.03 4.14 21.40
N ASN A 149 6.67 4.37 20.14
CA ASN A 149 5.44 5.07 19.79
C ASN A 149 4.21 4.15 19.83
N TYR A 150 4.35 2.89 19.41
CA TYR A 150 3.23 1.96 19.32
C TYR A 150 3.17 0.96 20.48
N ARG A 151 4.20 0.94 21.34
CA ARG A 151 4.29 0.03 22.50
C ARG A 151 4.10 -1.44 22.14
N PHE A 152 4.63 -1.84 20.99
CA PHE A 152 4.60 -3.24 20.57
C PHE A 152 5.52 -4.11 21.42
N ASP A 153 5.03 -5.31 21.76
CA ASP A 153 5.84 -6.38 22.31
C ASP A 153 6.81 -6.95 21.26
N GLU A 154 7.84 -7.68 21.72
CA GLU A 154 8.87 -8.22 20.85
C GLU A 154 8.30 -9.18 19.79
N ASP A 155 7.32 -10.00 20.16
CA ASP A 155 6.67 -10.97 19.27
C ASP A 155 5.84 -10.28 18.18
N VAL A 156 5.19 -9.16 18.52
CA VAL A 156 4.45 -8.34 17.56
C VAL A 156 5.40 -7.72 16.55
N MET A 157 6.57 -7.26 17.00
CA MET A 157 7.59 -6.71 16.11
C MET A 157 8.17 -7.76 15.15
N VAL A 158 8.50 -8.97 15.63
CA VAL A 158 8.95 -10.04 14.73
C VAL A 158 7.87 -10.40 13.72
N SER A 159 6.61 -10.49 14.17
CA SER A 159 5.47 -10.81 13.31
C SER A 159 5.17 -9.70 12.28
N LEU A 160 5.39 -8.44 12.63
CA LEU A 160 5.26 -7.30 11.72
C LEU A 160 6.24 -7.44 10.54
N PHE A 161 7.50 -7.74 10.84
CA PHE A 161 8.51 -7.96 9.80
C PHE A 161 8.21 -9.20 8.97
N LYS A 162 7.80 -10.31 9.61
CA LYS A 162 7.38 -11.53 8.91
C LYS A 162 6.23 -11.25 7.94
N TYR A 163 5.19 -10.55 8.40
CA TYR A 163 4.05 -10.18 7.55
C TYR A 163 4.48 -9.35 6.34
N CYS A 164 5.37 -8.37 6.53
CA CYS A 164 5.82 -7.54 5.42
C CYS A 164 6.78 -8.28 4.48
N TYR A 165 7.57 -9.22 5.01
CA TYR A 165 8.43 -10.11 4.24
C TYR A 165 7.62 -11.05 3.35
N ASP A 166 6.60 -11.72 3.91
CA ASP A 166 5.72 -12.65 3.18
C ASP A 166 4.94 -11.96 2.04
N ASN A 167 4.72 -10.64 2.15
CA ASN A 167 4.10 -9.81 1.11
C ASN A 167 5.13 -9.17 0.14
N ASN A 168 6.39 -9.60 0.16
CA ASN A 168 7.48 -9.04 -0.66
C ASN A 168 7.64 -7.51 -0.52
N ALA A 169 7.36 -6.95 0.66
CA ALA A 169 7.30 -5.52 0.90
C ALA A 169 8.14 -5.09 2.12
N LEU A 170 9.41 -5.49 2.14
CA LEU A 170 10.36 -5.18 3.22
C LEU A 170 10.99 -3.78 3.08
N ASN A 171 10.17 -2.73 3.18
CA ASN A 171 10.65 -1.34 3.17
C ASN A 171 10.03 -0.54 4.32
N VAL A 172 10.76 0.48 4.79
CA VAL A 172 10.40 1.25 6.00
C VAL A 172 9.02 1.89 5.88
N LYS A 173 8.64 2.38 4.68
CA LYS A 173 7.34 3.04 4.46
C LYS A 173 6.17 2.07 4.57
N TYR A 174 6.29 0.90 3.95
CA TYR A 174 5.26 -0.13 3.99
C TYR A 174 5.11 -0.70 5.41
N ILE A 175 6.22 -1.07 6.05
CA ILE A 175 6.22 -1.57 7.43
C ILE A 175 5.62 -0.53 8.37
N GLY A 176 6.00 0.75 8.23
CA GLY A 176 5.43 1.84 9.01
C GLY A 176 3.91 1.97 8.85
N LYS A 177 3.37 1.74 7.65
CA LYS A 177 1.92 1.76 7.41
C LYS A 177 1.22 0.57 8.06
N VAL A 178 1.79 -0.63 7.97
CA VAL A 178 1.24 -1.82 8.62
C VAL A 178 1.29 -1.66 10.14
N ALA A 179 2.40 -1.17 10.68
CA ALA A 179 2.57 -0.84 12.09
C ALA A 179 1.52 0.17 12.57
N ALA A 180 1.35 1.29 11.85
CA ALA A 180 0.31 2.27 12.18
C ALA A 180 -1.10 1.65 12.16
N THR A 181 -1.37 0.75 11.21
CA THR A 181 -2.65 0.03 11.14
C THR A 181 -2.86 -0.86 12.35
N TRP A 182 -1.87 -1.66 12.75
CA TRP A 182 -1.96 -2.52 13.93
C TRP A 182 -2.11 -1.71 15.22
N ALA A 183 -1.34 -0.63 15.36
CA ALA A 183 -1.45 0.29 16.48
C ALA A 183 -2.85 0.94 16.55
N SER A 184 -3.45 1.32 15.41
CA SER A 184 -4.80 1.90 15.39
C SER A 184 -5.89 0.92 15.83
N LYS A 185 -5.61 -0.40 15.76
CA LYS A 185 -6.47 -1.46 16.27
C LYS A 185 -6.14 -1.86 17.72
N ASN A 186 -5.30 -1.09 18.40
CA ASN A 186 -4.80 -1.35 19.76
C ASN A 186 -4.08 -2.70 19.90
N ILE A 187 -3.46 -3.21 18.83
CA ILE A 187 -2.69 -4.44 18.88
C ILE A 187 -1.31 -4.12 19.44
N THR A 188 -1.05 -4.57 20.66
CA THR A 188 0.21 -4.33 21.37
C THR A 188 0.93 -5.61 21.76
N ASN A 189 0.18 -6.69 21.99
CA ASN A 189 0.70 -7.99 22.41
C ASN A 189 0.41 -9.12 21.42
N HIS A 190 1.06 -10.26 21.64
CA HIS A 190 0.94 -11.45 20.78
C HIS A 190 -0.51 -11.97 20.66
N TRP A 191 -1.26 -12.00 21.77
CA TRP A 191 -2.63 -12.52 21.80
C TRP A 191 -3.60 -11.68 20.98
N GLU A 192 -3.50 -10.35 21.09
CA GLU A 192 -4.29 -9.42 20.29
C GLU A 192 -3.97 -9.56 18.80
N LEU A 193 -2.68 -9.75 18.48
CA LEU A 193 -2.25 -9.95 17.11
C LEU A 193 -2.79 -11.26 16.53
N GLU A 194 -2.70 -12.35 17.29
CA GLU A 194 -3.21 -13.66 16.86
C GLU A 194 -4.72 -13.60 16.62
N LYS A 195 -5.49 -13.02 17.54
CA LYS A 195 -6.93 -12.80 17.37
C LYS A 195 -7.24 -11.98 16.12
N TYR A 196 -6.47 -10.94 15.85
CA TYR A 196 -6.65 -10.12 14.65
C TYR A 196 -6.34 -10.88 13.37
N ILE A 197 -5.25 -11.66 13.35
CA ILE A 197 -4.86 -12.48 12.20
C ILE A 197 -5.92 -13.55 11.94
N GLU A 198 -6.40 -14.23 12.97
CA GLU A 198 -7.45 -15.25 12.89
C GLU A 198 -8.76 -14.67 12.32
N ALA A 199 -9.22 -13.52 12.85
CA ALA A 199 -10.41 -12.84 12.35
C ALA A 199 -10.27 -12.47 10.86
N ARG A 200 -9.09 -12.01 10.44
CA ARG A 200 -8.81 -11.66 9.06
C ARG A 200 -8.76 -12.88 8.14
N GLU A 201 -8.15 -13.98 8.58
CA GLU A 201 -8.11 -15.22 7.79
C GLU A 201 -9.52 -15.81 7.65
N ASN A 202 -10.32 -15.81 8.71
CA ASN A 202 -11.72 -16.23 8.67
C ASN A 202 -12.53 -15.36 7.68
N THR A 203 -12.40 -14.04 7.75
CA THR A 203 -13.04 -13.10 6.80
C THR A 203 -12.64 -13.42 5.36
N LYS A 204 -11.36 -13.71 5.12
CA LYS A 204 -10.84 -14.07 3.80
C LYS A 204 -11.37 -15.42 3.31
N GLU A 205 -11.49 -16.42 4.19
CA GLU A 205 -12.08 -17.71 3.86
C GLU A 205 -13.57 -17.59 3.50
N ILE A 206 -14.33 -16.86 4.31
CA ILE A 206 -15.74 -16.55 4.02
C ILE A 206 -15.85 -15.79 2.70
N GLY A 207 -14.99 -14.80 2.48
CA GLY A 207 -14.94 -14.04 1.24
C GLY A 207 -14.68 -14.90 0.01
N LYS A 208 -13.75 -15.88 0.10
CA LYS A 208 -13.52 -16.88 -0.96
C LYS A 208 -14.75 -17.74 -1.20
N LYS A 209 -15.43 -18.23 -0.15
CA LYS A 209 -16.67 -19.01 -0.28
C LYS A 209 -17.76 -18.20 -0.99
N ILE A 210 -17.93 -16.92 -0.62
CA ILE A 210 -18.85 -16.00 -1.28
C ILE A 210 -18.48 -15.83 -2.76
N ALA A 211 -17.21 -15.56 -3.06
CA ALA A 211 -16.76 -15.37 -4.44
C ALA A 211 -17.01 -16.61 -5.33
N ILE A 212 -16.80 -17.81 -4.78
CA ILE A 212 -17.10 -19.08 -5.44
C ILE A 212 -18.61 -19.24 -5.65
N SER A 213 -19.41 -18.99 -4.61
CA SER A 213 -20.88 -19.13 -4.67
C SER A 213 -21.51 -18.20 -5.71
N LEU A 214 -20.96 -16.99 -5.86
CA LEU A 214 -21.39 -15.98 -6.84
C LEU A 214 -20.75 -16.17 -8.22
N ARG A 215 -19.84 -17.14 -8.38
CA ARG A 215 -19.07 -17.40 -9.61
C ARG A 215 -18.37 -16.15 -10.16
N LEU A 216 -17.82 -15.32 -9.26
CA LEU A 216 -17.20 -14.05 -9.65
C LEU A 216 -15.90 -14.23 -10.46
N GLY A 217 -15.26 -15.41 -10.40
CA GLY A 217 -14.00 -15.69 -11.11
C GLY A 217 -12.80 -14.86 -10.64
N LYS A 218 -12.98 -14.05 -9.60
CA LYS A 218 -12.00 -13.16 -8.98
C LYS A 218 -12.24 -13.10 -7.47
N ASN A 219 -11.22 -12.68 -6.73
CA ASN A 219 -11.37 -12.35 -5.32
C ASN A 219 -12.26 -11.11 -5.14
N LEU A 220 -12.82 -10.95 -3.95
CA LEU A 220 -13.57 -9.76 -3.58
C LEU A 220 -12.67 -8.51 -3.70
N THR A 221 -13.26 -7.42 -4.17
CA THR A 221 -12.60 -6.12 -4.17
C THR A 221 -12.56 -5.54 -2.76
N ALA A 222 -11.67 -4.58 -2.49
CA ALA A 222 -11.58 -3.94 -1.17
C ALA A 222 -12.90 -3.32 -0.68
N TYR A 223 -13.76 -2.86 -1.61
CA TYR A 223 -15.10 -2.36 -1.26
C TYR A 223 -16.05 -3.48 -0.84
N GLU A 224 -15.97 -4.63 -1.49
CA GLU A 224 -16.77 -5.82 -1.16
C GLU A 224 -16.27 -6.47 0.13
N GLU A 225 -14.95 -6.49 0.37
CA GLU A 225 -14.37 -6.92 1.64
C GLU A 225 -14.86 -6.07 2.82
N LYS A 226 -14.97 -4.74 2.64
CA LYS A 226 -15.54 -3.86 3.68
C LYS A 226 -17.00 -4.21 4.00
N HIS A 227 -17.80 -4.55 2.98
CA HIS A 227 -19.18 -5.00 3.22
C HIS A 227 -19.24 -6.33 3.94
N LEU A 228 -18.29 -7.22 3.64
CA LEU A 228 -18.16 -8.48 4.35
C LEU A 228 -17.78 -8.26 5.82
N GLU A 229 -16.82 -7.37 6.10
CA GLU A 229 -16.48 -6.96 7.47
C GLU A 229 -17.72 -6.43 8.20
N THR A 230 -18.53 -5.57 7.58
CA THR A 230 -19.81 -5.11 8.16
C THR A 230 -20.77 -6.27 8.45
N TRP A 231 -20.87 -7.27 7.57
CA TRP A 231 -21.76 -8.42 7.82
C TRP A 231 -21.31 -9.28 8.99
N LEU A 232 -20.00 -9.49 9.13
CA LEU A 232 -19.44 -10.35 10.18
C LEU A 232 -19.36 -9.61 11.53
N ASP A 233 -18.84 -8.38 11.53
CA ASP A 233 -18.53 -7.64 12.75
C ASP A 233 -19.72 -6.80 13.25
N GLU A 234 -20.41 -6.06 12.37
CA GLU A 234 -21.52 -5.19 12.77
C GLU A 234 -22.85 -5.95 12.85
N TYR A 235 -23.16 -6.80 11.86
CA TYR A 235 -24.44 -7.53 11.82
C TYR A 235 -24.38 -8.87 12.54
N GLY A 236 -23.19 -9.39 12.84
CA GLY A 236 -23.01 -10.68 13.51
C GLY A 236 -23.49 -11.88 12.68
N TYR A 237 -23.46 -11.78 11.34
CA TYR A 237 -24.02 -12.81 10.47
C TYR A 237 -23.04 -13.94 10.18
N ASP A 238 -23.45 -15.15 10.57
CA ASP A 238 -22.75 -16.37 10.21
C ASP A 238 -22.98 -16.75 8.73
N MET A 239 -22.08 -17.59 8.20
CA MET A 239 -22.15 -18.12 6.83
C MET A 239 -23.55 -18.64 6.41
N PRO A 240 -24.32 -19.36 7.26
CA PRO A 240 -25.64 -19.86 6.87
C PRO A 240 -26.65 -18.77 6.50
N ILE A 241 -26.62 -17.61 7.18
CA ILE A 241 -27.49 -16.47 6.86
C ILE A 241 -27.04 -15.85 5.53
N ILE A 242 -25.73 -15.69 5.36
CA ILE A 242 -25.13 -15.15 4.13
C ILE A 242 -25.50 -16.05 2.93
N GLU A 243 -25.42 -17.37 3.07
CA GLU A 243 -25.80 -18.33 2.02
C GLU A 243 -27.26 -18.19 1.57
N GLU A 244 -28.20 -17.96 2.50
CA GLU A 244 -29.60 -17.72 2.14
C GLU A 244 -29.76 -16.41 1.35
N ALA A 245 -29.04 -15.35 1.72
CA ALA A 245 -29.03 -14.13 0.92
C ALA A 245 -28.47 -14.38 -0.49
N LEU A 246 -27.37 -15.14 -0.59
CA LEU A 246 -26.72 -15.45 -1.86
C LEU A 246 -27.62 -16.26 -2.80
N LYS A 247 -28.41 -17.21 -2.29
CA LYS A 247 -29.40 -17.97 -3.10
C LYS A 247 -30.42 -17.06 -3.78
N LEU A 248 -30.81 -15.97 -3.15
CA LEU A 248 -31.76 -14.99 -3.71
C LEU A 248 -31.15 -14.09 -4.79
N THR A 249 -29.83 -14.12 -4.96
CA THR A 249 -29.12 -13.34 -5.98
C THR A 249 -28.92 -14.06 -7.30
N VAL A 250 -29.32 -15.34 -7.40
CA VAL A 250 -29.17 -16.16 -8.61
C VAL A 250 -29.86 -15.49 -9.79
N GLY A 251 -29.13 -15.34 -10.90
CA GLY A 251 -29.62 -14.72 -12.14
C GLY A 251 -29.58 -13.18 -12.16
N LYS A 252 -29.03 -12.52 -11.12
CA LYS A 252 -28.83 -11.06 -11.12
C LYS A 252 -27.49 -10.68 -11.76
N SER A 253 -27.47 -9.54 -12.45
CA SER A 253 -26.26 -9.00 -13.09
C SER A 253 -25.21 -8.50 -12.08
N THR A 254 -25.62 -8.06 -10.88
CA THR A 254 -24.72 -7.64 -9.79
C THR A 254 -25.04 -8.38 -8.49
N PRO A 255 -24.68 -9.68 -8.38
CA PRO A 255 -25.09 -10.52 -7.27
C PRO A 255 -24.63 -10.00 -5.90
N PHE A 256 -23.38 -9.54 -5.77
CA PHE A 256 -22.83 -9.08 -4.50
C PHE A 256 -23.57 -7.84 -3.94
N LYS A 257 -23.81 -6.84 -4.79
CA LYS A 257 -24.56 -5.63 -4.40
C LYS A 257 -25.98 -5.96 -3.97
N TYR A 258 -26.60 -6.95 -4.63
CA TYR A 258 -27.94 -7.40 -4.26
C TYR A 258 -27.93 -8.16 -2.92
N ALA A 259 -26.96 -9.05 -2.69
CA ALA A 259 -26.76 -9.71 -1.41
C ALA A 259 -26.60 -8.69 -0.27
N HIS A 260 -25.77 -7.66 -0.48
CA HIS A 260 -25.60 -6.57 0.49
C HIS A 260 -26.92 -5.89 0.85
N SER A 261 -27.77 -5.59 -0.14
CA SER A 261 -29.07 -4.96 0.10
C SER A 261 -30.03 -5.87 0.87
N ILE A 262 -30.01 -7.18 0.61
CA ILE A 262 -30.83 -8.17 1.32
C ILE A 262 -30.39 -8.25 2.78
N LEU A 263 -29.10 -8.44 3.02
CA LEU A 263 -28.52 -8.56 4.37
C LEU A 263 -28.75 -7.27 5.18
N THR A 264 -28.58 -6.11 4.56
CA THR A 264 -28.86 -4.82 5.22
C THR A 264 -30.33 -4.67 5.58
N ASN A 265 -31.26 -5.17 4.75
CA ASN A 265 -32.68 -5.15 5.09
C ASN A 265 -33.01 -6.11 6.23
N TRP A 266 -32.43 -7.33 6.23
CA TRP A 266 -32.62 -8.27 7.33
C TRP A 266 -32.12 -7.73 8.67
N HIS A 267 -31.00 -7.01 8.65
CA HIS A 267 -30.47 -6.37 9.85
C HIS A 267 -31.39 -5.25 10.36
N LYS A 268 -31.96 -4.45 9.45
CA LYS A 268 -32.96 -3.42 9.81
C LYS A 268 -34.25 -4.00 10.40
N GLU A 269 -34.64 -5.19 9.98
CA GLU A 269 -35.79 -5.93 10.51
C GLU A 269 -35.46 -6.68 11.83
N GLY A 270 -34.22 -6.54 12.34
CA GLY A 270 -33.80 -7.15 13.61
C GLY A 270 -33.57 -8.66 13.54
N ILE A 271 -33.27 -9.19 12.35
CA ILE A 271 -32.98 -10.61 12.17
C ILE A 271 -31.50 -10.83 12.44
N GLU A 272 -31.18 -11.52 13.54
CA GLU A 272 -29.80 -11.83 13.96
C GLU A 272 -29.46 -13.31 13.81
N ASN A 273 -30.45 -14.20 13.81
CA ASN A 273 -30.24 -15.65 13.78
C ASN A 273 -31.00 -16.35 12.64
N ILE A 274 -30.48 -17.47 12.15
CA ILE A 274 -31.11 -18.30 11.11
C ILE A 274 -32.53 -18.76 11.50
N GLY A 275 -32.79 -18.95 12.79
CA GLY A 275 -34.14 -19.28 13.28
C GLY A 275 -35.14 -18.15 13.02
N GLN A 276 -34.75 -16.90 13.32
CA GLN A 276 -35.56 -15.71 13.03
C GLN A 276 -35.70 -15.49 11.53
N LEU A 277 -34.63 -15.74 10.76
CA LEU A 277 -34.67 -15.64 9.30
C LEU A 277 -35.68 -16.60 8.69
N LYS A 278 -35.73 -17.85 9.14
CA LYS A 278 -36.72 -18.84 8.67
C LYS A 278 -38.14 -18.40 8.98
N ALA A 279 -38.40 -17.96 10.21
CA ALA A 279 -39.72 -17.44 10.60
C ALA A 279 -40.13 -16.21 9.77
N TYR A 280 -39.19 -15.31 9.49
CA TYR A 280 -39.40 -14.14 8.64
C TYR A 280 -39.72 -14.53 7.19
N LEU A 281 -38.97 -15.48 6.62
CA LEU A 281 -39.23 -15.99 5.27
C LEU A 281 -40.62 -16.66 5.21
N GLU A 282 -40.99 -17.48 6.18
CA GLU A 282 -42.33 -18.10 6.27
C GLU A 282 -43.45 -17.06 6.38
N ALA A 283 -43.28 -16.05 7.24
CA ALA A 283 -44.23 -14.95 7.38
C ALA A 283 -44.38 -14.14 6.06
N SER A 284 -43.27 -13.89 5.36
CA SER A 284 -43.25 -13.16 4.09
C SER A 284 -43.88 -13.95 2.93
N THR A 285 -43.82 -15.28 2.96
CA THR A 285 -44.49 -16.14 1.96
C THR A 285 -46.00 -16.22 2.22
N THR A 286 -46.41 -16.17 3.49
CA THR A 286 -47.84 -16.19 3.88
C THR A 286 -48.53 -14.86 3.56
N SER A 287 -47.86 -13.72 3.74
CA SER A 287 -48.39 -12.40 3.36
C SER A 287 -48.48 -12.20 1.84
N ARG A 288 -47.56 -12.80 1.05
CA ARG A 288 -47.63 -12.82 -0.43
C ARG A 288 -48.73 -13.74 -0.97
N LYS A 289 -49.09 -14.83 -0.27
CA LYS A 289 -50.25 -15.66 -0.61
C LYS A 289 -51.59 -15.01 -0.21
N GLY A 290 -51.60 -14.07 0.73
CA GLY A 290 -52.80 -13.36 1.20
C GLY A 290 -53.28 -12.18 0.34
N THR A 291 -52.53 -11.76 -0.69
CA THR A 291 -52.90 -10.61 -1.55
C THR A 291 -53.07 -11.03 -3.02
N SER A 292 -53.75 -12.15 -3.26
CA SER A 292 -54.41 -12.43 -4.54
C SER A 292 -55.91 -12.15 -4.41
N SER A 293 -56.26 -10.93 -4.00
CA SER A 293 -57.60 -10.41 -4.26
C SER A 293 -57.59 -9.92 -5.72
N ARG A 294 -58.30 -10.65 -6.58
CA ARG A 294 -58.64 -10.28 -7.96
C ARG A 294 -58.99 -8.79 -8.04
N THR A 295 -58.06 -7.95 -8.51
CA THR A 295 -58.42 -6.68 -9.15
C THR A 295 -59.10 -7.01 -10.48
N PRO A 296 -60.29 -6.48 -10.78
CA PRO A 296 -60.87 -6.64 -12.10
C PRO A 296 -59.96 -5.96 -13.12
N SER A 297 -59.75 -6.64 -14.24
CA SER A 297 -58.96 -6.21 -15.38
C SER A 297 -59.24 -4.76 -15.76
N LYS A 298 -58.28 -3.86 -15.52
CA LYS A 298 -58.23 -2.59 -16.23
C LYS A 298 -57.69 -2.86 -17.63
N ALA A 299 -58.48 -2.47 -18.63
CA ALA A 299 -58.15 -2.47 -20.04
C ALA A 299 -56.73 -1.92 -20.31
N PRO A 300 -56.03 -2.39 -21.35
CA PRO A 300 -54.67 -1.95 -21.64
C PRO A 300 -54.69 -0.47 -22.04
N ARG A 301 -54.13 0.40 -21.20
CA ARG A 301 -53.80 1.77 -21.59
C ARG A 301 -52.60 1.74 -22.54
N ARG A 302 -52.87 1.43 -23.82
CA ARG A 302 -52.03 1.84 -24.94
C ARG A 302 -52.46 3.26 -25.33
N ASP A 303 -52.06 4.26 -24.56
CA ASP A 303 -52.18 5.66 -24.98
C ASP A 303 -51.32 6.55 -24.08
N ASN A 304 -50.01 6.40 -24.21
CA ASN A 304 -49.07 7.41 -23.71
C ASN A 304 -47.90 7.65 -24.68
N PHE A 305 -48.16 7.45 -25.97
CA PHE A 305 -47.34 8.03 -27.03
C PHE A 305 -48.18 9.14 -27.67
N GLN A 306 -47.81 10.40 -27.42
CA GLN A 306 -48.24 11.48 -28.32
C GLN A 306 -47.62 11.17 -29.69
N GLN A 307 -48.43 10.65 -30.62
CA GLN A 307 -48.08 10.66 -32.04
C GLN A 307 -47.89 12.13 -32.43
N ARG A 308 -46.70 12.46 -32.94
CA ARG A 308 -46.47 13.75 -33.56
C ARG A 308 -47.34 13.80 -34.82
N ASN A 309 -48.34 14.68 -34.84
CA ASN A 309 -49.01 15.03 -36.08
C ASN A 309 -48.01 15.82 -36.92
N TYR A 310 -47.67 15.26 -38.07
CA TYR A 310 -46.92 15.96 -39.11
C TYR A 310 -47.96 16.55 -40.05
N ASP A 311 -48.16 17.87 -39.99
CA ASP A 311 -48.91 18.58 -41.03
C ASP A 311 -48.06 18.69 -42.30
N ASP A 312 -48.72 18.81 -43.45
CA ASP A 312 -48.10 18.90 -44.79
C ASP A 312 -47.05 20.03 -44.89
N ASP A 313 -47.15 21.05 -44.06
CA ASP A 313 -46.17 22.14 -43.93
C ASP A 313 -44.79 21.68 -43.44
N ILE A 314 -44.71 20.58 -42.67
CA ILE A 314 -43.44 20.01 -42.20
C ILE A 314 -42.76 19.21 -43.32
N PHE A 315 -43.54 18.53 -44.16
CA PHE A 315 -43.01 17.83 -45.34
C PHE A 315 -42.46 18.83 -46.36
N ASN A 316 -43.19 19.92 -46.63
CA ASN A 316 -42.73 20.96 -47.54
C ASN A 316 -41.43 21.64 -47.05
N LYS A 317 -41.27 21.82 -45.73
CA LYS A 317 -40.02 22.38 -45.15
C LYS A 317 -38.83 21.42 -45.25
N LEU A 318 -39.06 20.10 -45.15
CA LEU A 318 -38.01 19.10 -45.33
C LEU A 318 -37.56 18.99 -46.78
N GLU A 319 -38.48 19.07 -47.74
CA GLU A 319 -38.12 19.10 -49.16
C GLU A 319 -37.33 20.35 -49.53
N GLN A 320 -37.74 21.54 -49.04
CA GLN A 320 -37.00 22.78 -49.26
C GLN A 320 -35.58 22.78 -48.65
N GLN A 321 -35.37 22.08 -47.54
CA GLN A 321 -34.02 21.91 -46.97
C GLN A 321 -33.15 20.93 -47.78
N SER A 322 -33.76 19.97 -48.48
CA SER A 322 -33.04 18.99 -49.30
C SER A 322 -32.60 19.57 -50.65
N THR A 323 -33.37 20.50 -51.22
CA THR A 323 -33.02 21.19 -52.47
C THR A 323 -31.96 22.28 -52.28
N ASN A 324 -32.03 23.07 -51.19
CA ASN A 324 -31.02 24.09 -50.87
C ASN A 324 -29.63 23.54 -50.52
N ARG A 325 -29.51 22.25 -50.17
CA ARG A 325 -28.21 21.59 -49.94
C ARG A 325 -27.54 21.09 -51.22
N LYS A 326 -28.26 20.97 -52.34
CA LYS A 326 -27.68 20.54 -53.64
C LYS A 326 -27.19 21.70 -54.50
N GLU A 327 -27.59 22.94 -54.23
CA GLU A 327 -27.14 24.12 -55.00
C GLU A 327 -25.96 24.90 -54.38
N ASN A 328 -25.61 24.66 -53.11
CA ASN A 328 -24.47 25.31 -52.44
C ASN A 328 -23.23 24.39 -52.31
N GLY A 329 -23.10 23.40 -53.20
CA GLY A 329 -22.01 22.44 -53.23
C GLY A 329 -21.53 22.14 -54.65
N ALA A 330 -21.48 23.17 -55.51
CA ALA A 330 -20.83 23.14 -56.82
C ALA A 330 -19.79 24.26 -56.89
#